data_AF-A0A0L6U6H8-F1
#
_entry.id   AF-A0A0L6U6H8-F1
#
_cell.length_a   1.000
_cell.length_b   1.000
_cell.length_c   1.000
_cell.angle_alpha   90.00
_cell.angle_beta   90.00
_cell.angle_gamma   90.00
#
_symmetry.space_group_name_H-M   'P 1'
#
loop_
_entity.id
_entity.type
_entity.pdbx_description
1 polymer ?
#
loop_
_entity_poly.entity_id
_entity_poly.type
_entity_poly.pdbx_seq_one_letter_code
_entity_poly.pdbx_strand_id
1 'polypeptide(L)'
;MRCNASIIFKEAKSNTATPSSISEAGLLPMLKVLWDSSSLYNSAHWIAALTTFTELASTTAYAYLKIDREMAQDMTLLIPAYNHFVHYLQVDKYKKELKEKGKVAQEANNKKFNKNRERLRDERRDFAILNKFPKRYRDILEPITAHSDDEQVEGKGFYKIKTLPYRSKNANRFFRRLDLVMKNAAKQDPLAKTSRRRVRRCPKKPEMSTYKVPPKGLPIDFYHPRWYCGLLPAQQQSIPNRKALALLPNANESLYPKGEKHPDEKLANSTFTKKYWEVLAEPYGLVGPGLSADEESAGKDRYLDEESEGIDLTQPSPDASEDEYFKEGEAGELYDDNEDNNFIASDDDEGESEGDGSNSEDDSYGEAQDDVVMNTIPEGEEDW
;
A
#
# COMPACT_ATOMS: atom_id res chain seq x y z
N MET A 1 -0.78 -19.83 23.73
CA MET A 1 -1.47 -18.52 23.87
C MET A 1 -0.59 -17.44 23.26
N ARG A 2 -1.04 -16.80 22.17
CA ARG A 2 -0.27 -15.74 21.48
C ARG A 2 -0.39 -14.42 22.25
N CYS A 3 0.48 -14.18 23.23
CA CYS A 3 0.58 -12.88 23.88
C CYS A 3 1.25 -11.87 22.95
N ASN A 4 0.49 -10.85 22.56
CA ASN A 4 0.98 -9.69 21.81
C ASN A 4 1.97 -8.89 22.67
N ALA A 5 3.27 -9.19 22.53
CA ALA A 5 4.39 -8.49 23.17
C ALA A 5 4.52 -6.98 22.80
N SER A 6 3.57 -6.43 22.04
CA SER A 6 3.58 -5.05 21.53
C SER A 6 3.03 -4.01 22.53
N ILE A 7 2.62 -4.44 23.74
CA ILE A 7 1.97 -3.56 24.72
C ILE A 7 2.94 -3.08 25.82
N ILE A 8 4.09 -3.73 26.00
CA ILE A 8 4.93 -3.54 27.20
C ILE A 8 5.82 -2.27 27.16
N PHE A 9 6.11 -1.69 25.98
CA PHE A 9 7.00 -0.51 25.85
C PHE A 9 6.39 0.65 25.05
N LYS A 10 5.18 1.13 25.41
CA LYS A 10 4.51 2.24 24.70
C LYS A 10 4.76 3.64 25.29
N GLU A 11 5.34 3.77 26.47
CA GLU A 11 5.51 5.07 27.13
C GLU A 11 6.95 5.58 27.16
N ALA A 12 7.55 5.68 25.97
CA ALA A 12 8.70 6.55 25.70
C ALA A 12 8.33 7.64 24.67
N LYS A 13 7.05 8.04 24.64
CA LYS A 13 6.48 8.91 23.59
C LYS A 13 5.96 10.27 24.08
N SER A 14 6.16 10.63 25.35
CA SER A 14 5.66 11.91 25.89
C SER A 14 6.69 13.04 25.98
N ASN A 15 7.97 12.82 25.65
CA ASN A 15 8.91 13.93 25.45
C ASN A 15 9.09 14.18 23.96
N THR A 16 8.48 15.26 23.48
CA THR A 16 8.68 15.83 22.15
C THR A 16 10.13 16.27 21.99
N ALA A 17 10.97 15.38 21.47
CA ALA A 17 12.21 15.75 20.81
C ALA A 17 12.04 15.46 19.32
N THR A 18 12.19 16.50 18.50
CA THR A 18 12.13 16.41 17.04
C THR A 18 13.24 15.50 16.52
N PRO A 19 13.04 14.75 15.41
CA PRO A 19 14.06 13.86 14.85
C PRO A 19 15.34 14.58 14.36
N SER A 20 15.36 15.92 14.38
CA SER A 20 16.56 16.74 14.20
C SER A 20 17.53 16.71 15.38
N SER A 21 17.09 16.37 16.60
CA SER A 21 17.92 16.45 17.82
C SER A 21 18.80 15.22 18.08
N ILE A 22 18.63 14.13 17.33
CA ILE A 22 19.42 12.90 17.50
C ILE A 22 20.84 13.08 16.91
N SER A 23 21.00 13.93 15.89
CA SER A 23 22.32 14.24 15.31
C SER A 23 23.13 15.29 16.08
N GLU A 24 22.49 16.15 16.89
CA GLU A 24 23.17 17.24 17.62
C GLU A 24 23.55 16.89 19.07
N ALA A 25 23.07 15.77 19.62
CA ALA A 25 23.26 15.45 21.05
C ALA A 25 24.56 14.69 21.40
N GLY A 26 25.54 14.59 20.50
CA GLY A 26 26.85 14.00 20.84
C GLY A 26 26.80 12.53 21.28
N LEU A 27 25.86 11.74 20.76
CA LEU A 27 25.64 10.32 21.13
C LEU A 27 26.55 9.32 20.40
N LEU A 28 27.74 9.74 19.98
CA LEU A 28 28.78 8.82 19.51
C LEU A 28 29.25 7.79 20.57
N PRO A 29 29.18 8.03 21.89
CA PRO A 29 29.46 7.00 22.89
C PRO A 29 28.36 5.94 23.05
N MET A 30 27.11 6.26 22.70
CA MET A 30 26.01 5.28 22.69
C MET A 30 26.15 4.26 21.54
N LEU A 31 26.96 4.56 20.51
CA LEU A 31 27.17 3.69 19.34
C LEU A 31 27.84 2.37 19.68
N LYS A 32 28.82 2.37 20.59
CA LYS A 32 29.60 1.17 20.93
C LYS A 32 28.86 0.26 21.92
N VAL A 33 27.89 0.84 22.60
CA VAL A 33 27.15 0.25 23.69
C VAL A 33 26.09 -0.72 23.17
N LEU A 34 25.29 -0.37 22.17
CA LEU A 34 24.18 -1.21 21.70
C LEU A 34 24.58 -2.59 21.13
N TRP A 35 25.86 -2.80 20.81
CA TRP A 35 26.38 -3.95 20.04
C TRP A 35 26.86 -5.10 20.91
N ASP A 36 27.30 -4.82 22.14
CA ASP A 36 27.78 -5.84 23.08
C ASP A 36 26.80 -5.97 24.25
N SER A 37 25.83 -6.86 24.13
CA SER A 37 24.84 -7.16 25.17
C SER A 37 25.48 -7.57 26.51
N SER A 38 26.73 -8.05 26.48
CA SER A 38 27.49 -8.47 27.67
C SER A 38 28.37 -7.36 28.27
N SER A 39 28.38 -6.16 27.71
CA SER A 39 29.12 -5.04 28.29
C SER A 39 28.53 -4.62 29.64
N LEU A 40 29.40 -4.31 30.61
CA LEU A 40 29.01 -3.88 31.96
C LEU A 40 28.03 -2.69 31.92
N TYR A 41 28.23 -1.78 30.98
CA TYR A 41 27.35 -0.64 30.76
C TYR A 41 25.94 -1.10 30.35
N ASN A 42 25.81 -2.02 29.40
CA ASN A 42 24.50 -2.58 29.02
C ASN A 42 23.87 -3.38 30.13
N SER A 43 24.64 -4.16 30.89
CA SER A 43 24.12 -4.89 32.05
C SER A 43 23.55 -3.95 33.10
N ALA A 44 24.19 -2.81 33.36
CA ALA A 44 23.68 -1.79 34.27
C ALA A 44 22.38 -1.15 33.76
N HIS A 45 22.31 -0.80 32.46
CA HIS A 45 21.08 -0.28 31.84
C HIS A 45 19.95 -1.30 31.81
N TRP A 46 20.27 -2.57 31.55
CA TRP A 46 19.32 -3.68 31.58
C TRP A 46 18.73 -3.87 32.98
N ILE A 47 19.59 -3.91 34.02
CA ILE A 47 19.13 -3.98 35.41
C ILE A 47 18.25 -2.78 35.73
N ALA A 48 18.71 -1.56 35.44
CA ALA A 48 17.95 -0.35 35.73
C ALA A 48 16.60 -0.30 34.99
N ALA A 49 16.56 -0.68 33.72
CA ALA A 49 15.34 -0.70 32.92
C ALA A 49 14.33 -1.73 33.43
N LEU A 50 14.80 -2.94 33.79
CA LEU A 50 13.93 -3.97 34.34
C LEU A 50 13.43 -3.61 35.74
N THR A 51 14.29 -3.13 36.64
CA THR A 51 13.87 -2.74 38.00
C THR A 51 12.89 -1.58 37.97
N THR A 52 13.14 -0.55 37.16
CA THR A 52 12.21 0.58 37.03
C THR A 52 10.89 0.15 36.40
N PHE A 53 10.91 -0.73 35.40
CA PHE A 53 9.69 -1.27 34.81
C PHE A 53 8.87 -2.09 35.81
N THR A 54 9.49 -3.01 36.55
CA THR A 54 8.78 -3.86 37.53
C THR A 54 8.23 -3.05 38.70
N GLU A 55 8.97 -2.04 39.17
CA GLU A 55 8.52 -1.10 40.19
C GLU A 55 7.29 -0.32 39.69
N LEU A 56 7.39 0.32 38.52
CA LEU A 56 6.29 1.10 37.95
C LEU A 56 5.06 0.24 37.63
N ALA A 57 5.26 -0.97 37.10
CA ALA A 57 4.17 -1.92 36.83
C ALA A 57 3.49 -2.46 38.10
N SER A 58 4.20 -2.48 39.23
CA SER A 58 3.65 -2.82 40.54
C SER A 58 2.82 -1.68 41.16
N THR A 59 2.99 -0.45 40.66
CA THR A 59 2.17 0.71 41.05
C THR A 59 0.94 0.90 40.14
N THR A 60 0.16 1.97 40.38
CA THR A 60 -0.93 2.39 39.49
C THR A 60 -0.45 3.17 38.27
N ALA A 61 0.85 3.45 38.12
CA ALA A 61 1.41 4.26 37.03
C ALA A 61 1.02 3.72 35.64
N TYR A 62 1.03 2.40 35.48
CA TYR A 62 0.64 1.72 34.23
C TYR A 62 -0.76 1.08 34.27
N ALA A 63 -1.64 1.50 35.19
CA ALA A 63 -2.99 0.92 35.29
C ALA A 63 -3.80 1.08 33.99
N TYR A 64 -3.54 2.14 33.22
CA TYR A 64 -4.19 2.39 31.93
C TYR A 64 -3.77 1.38 30.83
N LEU A 65 -2.61 0.75 30.96
CA LEU A 65 -2.11 -0.28 30.04
C LEU A 65 -2.72 -1.66 30.32
N LYS A 66 -3.47 -1.84 31.42
CA LYS A 66 -4.04 -3.12 31.86
C LYS A 66 -3.01 -4.25 31.85
N ILE A 67 -1.83 -3.97 32.38
CA ILE A 67 -0.72 -4.93 32.45
C ILE A 67 -1.12 -6.05 33.41
N ASP A 68 -0.87 -7.29 32.99
CA ASP A 68 -0.93 -8.43 33.89
C ASP A 68 0.21 -8.34 34.90
N ARG A 69 -0.14 -8.17 36.18
CA ARG A 69 0.83 -7.94 37.25
C ARG A 69 1.71 -9.15 37.50
N GLU A 70 1.21 -10.36 37.29
CA GLU A 70 1.98 -11.59 37.47
C GLU A 70 3.07 -11.67 36.41
N MET A 71 2.72 -11.42 35.15
CA MET A 71 3.69 -11.38 34.04
C MET A 71 4.67 -10.21 34.15
N ALA A 72 4.25 -9.08 34.74
CA ALA A 72 5.12 -7.92 34.91
C ALA A 72 6.17 -8.08 36.01
N GLN A 73 6.10 -9.13 36.82
CA GLN A 73 7.12 -9.49 37.81
C GLN A 73 7.96 -10.70 37.38
N ASP A 74 7.54 -11.41 36.32
CA ASP A 74 8.25 -12.57 35.79
C ASP A 74 9.51 -12.16 35.01
N MET A 75 10.65 -12.18 35.70
CA MET A 75 11.95 -11.87 35.11
C MET A 75 12.34 -12.86 34.00
N THR A 76 11.83 -14.11 34.02
CA THR A 76 12.12 -15.09 32.97
C THR A 76 11.52 -14.69 31.62
N LEU A 77 10.42 -13.92 31.65
CA LEU A 77 9.79 -13.33 30.48
C LEU A 77 10.39 -11.97 30.12
N LEU A 78 10.64 -11.11 31.11
CA LEU A 78 11.09 -9.74 30.89
C LEU A 78 12.52 -9.66 30.34
N ILE A 79 13.41 -10.55 30.77
CA ILE A 79 14.81 -10.55 30.33
C ILE A 79 14.92 -10.82 28.81
N PRO A 80 14.34 -11.92 28.27
CA PRO A 80 14.29 -12.12 26.82
C PRO A 80 13.57 -11.00 26.07
N ALA A 81 12.46 -10.49 26.62
CA ALA A 81 11.70 -9.42 25.99
C ALA A 81 12.51 -8.12 25.84
N TYR A 82 13.26 -7.75 26.88
CA TYR A 82 14.17 -6.61 26.83
C TYR A 82 15.28 -6.84 25.81
N ASN A 83 15.93 -8.01 25.84
CA ASN A 83 17.04 -8.32 24.95
C ASN A 83 16.60 -8.25 23.49
N HIS A 84 15.45 -8.83 23.16
CA HIS A 84 14.87 -8.73 21.82
C HIS A 84 14.49 -7.28 21.45
N PHE A 85 13.90 -6.52 22.38
CA PHE A 85 13.54 -5.13 22.09
C PHE A 85 14.76 -4.26 21.82
N VAL A 86 15.75 -4.26 22.72
CA VAL A 86 16.91 -3.38 22.64
C VAL A 86 17.92 -3.88 21.61
N HIS A 87 18.41 -5.12 21.75
CA HIS A 87 19.54 -5.61 20.97
C HIS A 87 19.18 -6.12 19.58
N TYR A 88 17.90 -6.38 19.32
CA TYR A 88 17.42 -6.73 17.98
C TYR A 88 16.63 -5.56 17.37
N LEU A 89 15.45 -5.21 17.90
CA LEU A 89 14.58 -4.22 17.24
C LEU A 89 15.17 -2.79 17.21
N GLN A 90 15.76 -2.30 18.31
CA GLN A 90 16.31 -0.94 18.34
C GLN A 90 17.64 -0.85 17.62
N VAL A 91 18.52 -1.86 17.75
CA VAL A 91 19.76 -1.95 16.98
C VAL A 91 19.48 -1.93 15.48
N ASP A 92 18.50 -2.69 15.00
CA ASP A 92 18.18 -2.74 13.57
C ASP A 92 17.64 -1.40 13.04
N LYS A 93 16.76 -0.74 13.81
CA LYS A 93 16.32 0.62 13.47
C LYS A 93 17.48 1.59 13.43
N TYR A 94 18.38 1.49 14.41
CA TYR A 94 19.55 2.35 14.48
C TYR A 94 20.50 2.14 13.29
N LYS A 95 20.78 0.88 12.94
CA LYS A 95 21.57 0.54 11.74
C LYS A 95 20.94 1.09 10.46
N LYS A 96 19.62 1.07 10.35
CA LYS A 96 18.89 1.67 9.22
C LYS A 96 19.05 3.19 9.17
N GLU A 97 18.88 3.87 10.31
CA GLU A 97 19.06 5.32 10.42
C GLU A 97 20.50 5.77 10.16
N LEU A 98 21.49 4.94 10.52
CA LEU A 98 22.90 5.18 10.19
C LEU A 98 23.16 5.15 8.68
N LYS A 99 22.51 4.25 7.95
CA LYS A 99 22.65 4.14 6.49
C LYS A 99 21.93 5.29 5.78
N GLU A 100 20.73 5.63 6.25
CA GLU A 100 19.89 6.64 5.62
C GLU A 100 19.03 7.32 6.68
N LYS A 101 19.30 8.61 6.91
CA LYS A 101 18.60 9.41 7.91
C LYS A 101 17.11 9.53 7.54
N GLY A 102 16.24 9.16 8.48
CA GLY A 102 14.79 9.22 8.33
C GLY A 102 14.16 7.94 7.74
N LYS A 103 14.94 6.92 7.40
CA LYS A 103 14.45 5.67 6.79
C LYS A 103 13.42 4.95 7.66
N VAL A 104 13.58 4.92 8.98
CA VAL A 104 12.64 4.26 9.89
C VAL A 104 11.30 4.99 9.92
N ALA A 105 11.33 6.32 9.92
CA ALA A 105 10.13 7.15 9.85
C ALA A 105 9.41 6.98 8.49
N GLN A 106 10.17 6.94 7.39
CA GLN A 106 9.65 6.70 6.05
C GLN A 106 9.01 5.30 5.93
N GLU A 107 9.69 4.24 6.40
CA GLU A 107 9.13 2.87 6.42
C GLU A 107 7.84 2.80 7.24
N ALA A 108 7.78 3.47 8.39
CA ALA A 108 6.57 3.53 9.22
C ALA A 108 5.40 4.22 8.49
N ASN A 109 5.67 5.32 7.78
CA ASN A 109 4.68 6.01 6.95
C ASN A 109 4.23 5.13 5.78
N ASN A 110 5.15 4.46 5.09
CA ASN A 110 4.84 3.54 3.99
C ASN A 110 3.97 2.37 4.45
N LYS A 111 4.20 1.83 5.65
CA LYS A 111 3.33 0.80 6.26
C LYS A 111 1.92 1.33 6.49
N LYS A 112 1.76 2.56 6.99
CA LYS A 112 0.46 3.21 7.17
C LYS A 112 -0.27 3.38 5.83
N PHE A 113 0.44 3.84 4.80
CA PHE A 113 -0.12 4.02 3.46
C PHE A 113 -0.53 2.69 2.82
N ASN A 114 0.31 1.65 2.93
CA ASN A 114 -0.03 0.30 2.46
C ASN A 114 -1.28 -0.25 3.15
N LYS A 115 -1.38 -0.11 4.48
CA LYS A 115 -2.57 -0.54 5.24
C LYS A 115 -3.84 0.23 4.86
N ASN A 116 -3.72 1.51 4.50
CA ASN A 116 -4.85 2.28 4.00
C ASN A 116 -5.31 1.79 2.62
N ARG A 117 -4.37 1.49 1.70
CA ARG A 117 -4.68 0.94 0.39
C ARG A 117 -5.30 -0.45 0.48
N GLU A 118 -4.78 -1.28 1.40
CA GLU A 118 -5.33 -2.60 1.73
C GLU A 118 -6.80 -2.51 2.18
N ARG A 119 -7.11 -1.60 3.11
CA ARG A 119 -8.50 -1.34 3.53
C ARG A 119 -9.39 -0.92 2.37
N LEU A 120 -8.93 0.03 1.54
CA LEU A 120 -9.71 0.48 0.38
C LEU A 120 -9.94 -0.65 -0.63
N ARG A 121 -8.96 -1.54 -0.79
CA ARG A 121 -9.07 -2.75 -1.60
C ARG A 121 -10.13 -3.68 -1.05
N ASP A 122 -10.13 -3.96 0.25
CA ASP A 122 -11.14 -4.80 0.90
C ASP A 122 -12.54 -4.22 0.74
N GLU A 123 -12.73 -2.93 1.05
CA GLU A 123 -14.04 -2.27 0.96
C GLU A 123 -14.63 -2.37 -0.46
N ARG A 124 -13.81 -2.12 -1.49
CA ARG A 124 -14.24 -2.20 -2.89
C ARG A 124 -14.52 -3.63 -3.33
N ARG A 125 -13.65 -4.57 -2.97
CA ARG A 125 -13.76 -5.98 -3.31
C ARG A 125 -14.99 -6.60 -2.67
N ASP A 126 -15.19 -6.39 -1.37
CA ASP A 126 -16.33 -6.91 -0.62
C ASP A 126 -17.64 -6.34 -1.15
N PHE A 127 -17.65 -5.04 -1.47
CA PHE A 127 -18.80 -4.41 -2.13
C PHE A 127 -19.11 -5.07 -3.49
N ALA A 128 -18.09 -5.34 -4.31
CA ALA A 128 -18.25 -5.98 -5.61
C ALA A 128 -18.75 -7.43 -5.49
N ILE A 129 -18.27 -8.18 -4.49
CA ILE A 129 -18.73 -9.55 -4.19
C ILE A 129 -20.20 -9.53 -3.75
N LEU A 130 -20.54 -8.68 -2.78
CA LEU A 130 -21.90 -8.55 -2.25
C LEU A 130 -22.91 -8.17 -3.34
N ASN A 131 -22.51 -7.28 -4.26
CA ASN A 131 -23.34 -6.83 -5.37
C ASN A 131 -23.27 -7.72 -6.63
N LYS A 132 -22.58 -8.87 -6.55
CA LYS A 132 -22.45 -9.86 -7.63
C LYS A 132 -21.94 -9.26 -8.95
N PHE A 133 -20.89 -8.45 -8.87
CA PHE A 133 -20.26 -7.88 -10.06
C PHE A 133 -19.59 -8.97 -10.92
N PRO A 134 -19.47 -8.75 -12.25
CA PRO A 134 -18.77 -9.66 -13.15
C PRO A 134 -17.39 -10.06 -12.60
N LYS A 135 -16.98 -11.31 -12.83
CA LYS A 135 -15.68 -11.81 -12.35
C LYS A 135 -14.52 -10.92 -12.78
N ARG A 136 -14.54 -10.43 -14.02
CA ARG A 136 -13.52 -9.51 -14.58
C ARG A 136 -13.28 -8.27 -13.72
N TYR A 137 -14.34 -7.68 -13.17
CA TYR A 137 -14.21 -6.52 -12.28
C TYR A 137 -13.66 -6.90 -10.92
N ARG A 138 -14.09 -8.05 -10.37
CA ARG A 138 -13.54 -8.55 -9.10
C ARG A 138 -12.05 -8.85 -9.21
N ASP A 139 -11.61 -9.44 -10.31
CA ASP A 139 -10.20 -9.75 -10.57
C ASP A 139 -9.34 -8.47 -10.63
N ILE A 140 -9.86 -7.36 -11.18
CA ILE A 140 -9.19 -6.03 -11.15
C ILE A 140 -9.07 -5.47 -9.73
N LEU A 141 -10.04 -5.77 -8.86
CA LEU A 141 -10.12 -5.26 -7.48
C LEU A 141 -9.34 -6.11 -6.47
N GLU A 142 -8.78 -7.24 -6.89
CA GLU A 142 -8.03 -8.13 -5.99
C GLU A 142 -6.67 -7.55 -5.55
N PRO A 143 -5.81 -7.04 -6.47
CA PRO A 143 -4.46 -6.63 -6.10
C PRO A 143 -4.45 -5.28 -5.40
N ILE A 144 -3.76 -5.16 -4.27
CA ILE A 144 -3.60 -3.88 -3.55
C ILE A 144 -2.97 -2.80 -4.46
N THR A 145 -2.04 -3.21 -5.32
CA THR A 145 -1.38 -2.32 -6.28
C THR A 145 -2.36 -1.71 -7.28
N ALA A 146 -3.48 -2.38 -7.57
CA ALA A 146 -4.51 -1.86 -8.45
C ALA A 146 -5.30 -0.68 -7.84
N HIS A 147 -5.10 -0.34 -6.57
CA HIS A 147 -5.83 0.72 -5.85
C HIS A 147 -4.95 1.96 -5.64
N SER A 148 -5.55 3.14 -5.87
CA SER A 148 -4.89 4.43 -5.65
C SER A 148 -4.61 4.67 -4.17
N ASP A 149 -3.75 5.64 -3.89
CA ASP A 149 -3.45 6.08 -2.54
C ASP A 149 -4.70 6.59 -1.82
N ASP A 150 -4.67 6.46 -0.49
CA ASP A 150 -5.72 6.87 0.43
C ASP A 150 -5.05 7.59 1.62
N GLU A 151 -4.39 8.70 1.30
CA GLU A 151 -3.68 9.56 2.24
C GLU A 151 -4.59 10.66 2.76
N GLN A 152 -4.62 10.87 4.07
CA GLN A 152 -5.36 11.97 4.67
C GLN A 152 -4.65 13.29 4.36
N VAL A 153 -5.41 14.29 3.92
CA VAL A 153 -4.90 15.65 3.76
C VAL A 153 -5.02 16.38 5.09
N GLU A 154 -3.89 16.86 5.61
CA GLU A 154 -3.82 17.55 6.89
C GLU A 154 -4.72 18.78 6.90
N GLY A 155 -5.45 18.98 8.01
CA GLY A 155 -6.37 20.12 8.19
C GLY A 155 -7.66 20.07 7.36
N LYS A 156 -7.75 19.27 6.28
CA LYS A 156 -8.93 19.26 5.38
C LYS A 156 -9.96 18.16 5.67
N GLY A 157 -9.61 17.14 6.48
CA GLY A 157 -10.53 16.11 6.93
C GLY A 157 -11.00 15.10 5.86
N PHE A 158 -10.38 15.12 4.68
CA PHE A 158 -10.63 14.16 3.59
C PHE A 158 -9.34 13.45 3.16
N TYR A 159 -9.49 12.42 2.33
CA TYR A 159 -8.39 11.63 1.78
C TYR A 159 -8.19 11.99 0.31
N LYS A 160 -6.95 12.19 -0.11
CA LYS A 160 -6.61 12.50 -1.50
C LYS A 160 -6.43 11.22 -2.31
N ILE A 161 -6.83 11.31 -3.58
CA ILE A 161 -6.75 10.21 -4.52
C ILE A 161 -5.69 10.53 -5.55
N LYS A 162 -4.51 9.92 -5.39
CA LYS A 162 -3.40 10.06 -6.35
C LYS A 162 -3.62 9.19 -7.60
N THR A 163 -3.06 9.65 -8.70
CA THR A 163 -3.08 8.98 -10.00
C THR A 163 -1.99 7.92 -10.03
N LEU A 164 -2.33 6.68 -10.41
CA LEU A 164 -1.32 5.66 -10.64
C LEU A 164 -0.73 5.82 -12.05
N PRO A 165 0.61 5.88 -12.21
CA PRO A 165 1.25 6.17 -13.49
C PRO A 165 0.91 5.18 -14.60
N TYR A 166 0.73 3.91 -14.24
CA TYR A 166 0.50 2.83 -15.18
C TYR A 166 -0.97 2.59 -15.50
N ARG A 167 -1.91 3.19 -14.76
CA ARG A 167 -3.35 2.88 -14.90
C ARG A 167 -3.95 3.70 -16.05
N SER A 168 -4.72 3.08 -16.93
CA SER A 168 -5.42 3.75 -18.03
C SER A 168 -6.42 4.79 -17.53
N LYS A 169 -6.70 5.82 -18.36
CA LYS A 169 -7.77 6.79 -18.10
C LYS A 169 -9.12 6.09 -17.88
N ASN A 170 -9.43 5.11 -18.73
CA ASN A 170 -10.65 4.32 -18.65
C ASN A 170 -10.75 3.53 -17.32
N ALA A 171 -9.65 2.92 -16.87
CA ALA A 171 -9.62 2.27 -15.56
C ALA A 171 -9.78 3.27 -14.40
N ASN A 172 -9.21 4.48 -14.49
CA ASN A 172 -9.47 5.53 -13.51
C ASN A 172 -10.96 5.91 -13.46
N ARG A 173 -11.63 6.07 -14.60
CA ARG A 173 -13.08 6.29 -14.70
C ARG A 173 -13.87 5.16 -14.02
N PHE A 174 -13.52 3.89 -14.29
CA PHE A 174 -14.13 2.74 -13.64
C PHE A 174 -14.04 2.81 -12.11
N PHE A 175 -12.86 3.10 -11.55
CA PHE A 175 -12.71 3.24 -10.10
C PHE A 175 -13.48 4.44 -9.54
N ARG A 176 -13.60 5.55 -10.28
CA ARG A 176 -14.46 6.68 -9.87
C ARG A 176 -15.93 6.26 -9.80
N ARG A 177 -16.39 5.56 -10.84
CA ARG A 177 -17.76 5.07 -10.92
C ARG A 177 -18.07 4.11 -9.78
N LEU A 178 -17.15 3.21 -9.46
CA LEU A 178 -17.24 2.31 -8.31
C LEU A 178 -17.37 3.10 -7.00
N ASP A 179 -16.49 4.07 -6.75
CA ASP A 179 -16.54 4.90 -5.54
C ASP A 179 -17.88 5.66 -5.43
N LEU A 180 -18.42 6.14 -6.56
CA LEU A 180 -19.72 6.81 -6.61
C LEU A 180 -20.89 5.87 -6.30
N VAL A 181 -20.88 4.66 -6.85
CA VAL A 181 -21.88 3.63 -6.55
C VAL A 181 -21.83 3.24 -5.06
N MET A 182 -20.64 3.05 -4.51
CA MET A 182 -20.44 2.77 -3.07
C MET A 182 -20.94 3.93 -2.20
N LYS A 183 -20.64 5.18 -2.58
CA LYS A 183 -21.15 6.38 -1.90
C LYS A 183 -22.67 6.43 -1.90
N ASN A 184 -23.30 6.14 -3.04
CA ASN A 184 -24.76 6.17 -3.16
C ASN A 184 -25.42 5.04 -2.35
N ALA A 185 -24.84 3.83 -2.35
CA ALA A 185 -25.29 2.73 -1.52
C ALA A 185 -25.21 3.07 -0.02
N ALA A 186 -24.09 3.65 0.42
CA ALA A 186 -23.91 4.07 1.82
C ALA A 186 -24.90 5.17 2.26
N LYS A 187 -25.33 6.05 1.34
CA LYS A 187 -26.38 7.06 1.65
C LYS A 187 -27.75 6.43 1.88
N GLN A 188 -28.04 5.31 1.21
CA GLN A 188 -29.32 4.62 1.28
C GLN A 188 -29.43 3.70 2.50
N ASP A 189 -28.30 3.23 3.04
CA ASP A 189 -28.27 2.37 4.22
C ASP A 189 -28.36 3.20 5.53
N PRO A 190 -29.43 3.03 6.33
CA PRO A 190 -29.59 3.73 7.61
C PRO A 190 -28.49 3.39 8.63
N LEU A 191 -27.94 2.17 8.59
CA LEU A 191 -26.83 1.74 9.43
C LEU A 191 -25.49 2.33 8.95
N ALA A 192 -25.35 2.58 7.65
CA ALA A 192 -24.16 3.22 7.11
C ALA A 192 -24.08 4.73 7.42
N LYS A 193 -25.17 5.38 7.85
CA LYS A 193 -25.12 6.77 8.34
C LYS A 193 -24.24 6.94 9.58
N THR A 194 -24.08 5.89 10.38
CA THR A 194 -23.16 5.87 11.53
C THR A 194 -21.77 5.36 11.15
N SER A 195 -21.62 4.73 9.98
CA SER A 195 -20.33 4.33 9.43
C SER A 195 -19.50 5.56 9.09
N ARG A 196 -18.29 5.64 9.67
CA ARG A 196 -17.30 6.69 9.39
C ARG A 196 -16.64 6.45 8.04
N ARG A 197 -17.41 6.54 6.95
CA ARG A 197 -16.89 6.45 5.58
C ARG A 197 -15.85 7.53 5.37
N ARG A 198 -14.71 7.15 4.77
CA ARG A 198 -13.69 8.11 4.36
C ARG A 198 -14.18 8.91 3.16
N VAL A 199 -14.24 10.23 3.29
CA VAL A 199 -14.50 11.13 2.17
C VAL A 199 -13.23 11.22 1.35
N ARG A 200 -13.32 10.92 0.05
CA ARG A 200 -12.15 10.86 -0.83
C ARG A 200 -12.30 11.84 -2.01
N ARG A 201 -11.27 12.62 -2.32
CA ARG A 201 -11.31 13.66 -3.37
C ARG A 201 -10.15 13.57 -4.34
N CYS A 202 -10.44 13.85 -5.60
CA CYS A 202 -9.41 13.99 -6.64
C CYS A 202 -8.83 15.40 -6.60
N PRO A 203 -7.50 15.56 -6.64
CA PRO A 203 -6.87 16.84 -6.96
C PRO A 203 -7.30 17.33 -8.35
N LYS A 204 -7.39 18.66 -8.55
CA LYS A 204 -7.62 19.29 -9.86
C LYS A 204 -6.43 19.08 -10.80
N LYS A 205 -5.22 19.21 -10.27
CA LYS A 205 -3.97 18.85 -10.97
C LYS A 205 -3.56 17.44 -10.54
N PRO A 206 -3.41 16.46 -11.45
CA PRO A 206 -3.05 15.09 -11.10
C PRO A 206 -1.78 15.05 -10.23
N GLU A 207 -1.89 14.47 -9.04
CA GLU A 207 -0.72 14.10 -8.23
C GLU A 207 -0.39 12.63 -8.49
N MET A 208 0.84 12.36 -8.93
CA MET A 208 1.30 10.99 -9.17
C MET A 208 1.53 10.25 -7.85
N SER A 209 1.14 8.99 -7.83
CA SER A 209 1.40 8.11 -6.69
C SER A 209 2.89 7.82 -6.56
N THR A 210 3.35 7.71 -5.30
CA THR A 210 4.70 7.22 -4.99
C THR A 210 4.86 5.73 -5.31
N TYR A 211 3.75 5.00 -5.45
CA TYR A 211 3.75 3.58 -5.77
C TYR A 211 3.76 3.35 -7.28
N LYS A 212 4.98 3.19 -7.82
CA LYS A 212 5.22 2.97 -9.25
C LYS A 212 5.04 1.50 -9.69
N VAL A 213 5.02 0.54 -8.76
CA VAL A 213 4.95 -0.89 -9.08
C VAL A 213 3.54 -1.29 -9.58
N PRO A 214 3.41 -1.79 -10.83
CA PRO A 214 2.13 -2.23 -11.38
C PRO A 214 1.72 -3.60 -10.83
N PRO A 215 0.40 -3.90 -10.73
CA PRO A 215 -0.07 -5.28 -10.57
C PRO A 215 0.39 -6.14 -11.75
N LYS A 216 0.55 -7.44 -11.54
CA LYS A 216 0.82 -8.41 -12.62
C LYS A 216 -0.45 -9.22 -12.91
N GLY A 217 -0.62 -9.66 -14.15
CA GLY A 217 -1.71 -10.52 -14.61
C GLY A 217 -3.06 -9.82 -14.83
N LEU A 218 -3.16 -8.51 -14.60
CA LEU A 218 -4.41 -7.79 -14.91
C LEU A 218 -4.65 -7.67 -16.43
N PRO A 219 -5.92 -7.57 -16.86
CA PRO A 219 -6.31 -7.32 -18.26
C PRO A 219 -5.59 -6.12 -18.89
N ILE A 220 -5.30 -6.18 -20.19
CA ILE A 220 -4.46 -5.18 -20.88
C ILE A 220 -5.06 -3.76 -20.83
N ASP A 221 -6.39 -3.66 -20.89
CA ASP A 221 -7.16 -2.41 -20.82
C ASP A 221 -7.12 -1.70 -19.46
N PHE A 222 -6.60 -2.37 -18.42
CA PHE A 222 -6.29 -1.72 -17.15
C PHE A 222 -5.11 -0.73 -17.28
N TYR A 223 -4.13 -1.03 -18.14
CA TYR A 223 -2.87 -0.28 -18.21
C TYR A 223 -2.95 0.83 -19.25
N HIS A 224 -2.28 1.95 -19.01
CA HIS A 224 -2.23 3.05 -19.96
C HIS A 224 -1.43 2.64 -21.21
N PRO A 225 -1.95 2.85 -22.45
CA PRO A 225 -1.24 2.45 -23.67
C PRO A 225 0.17 3.02 -23.77
N ARG A 226 0.36 4.33 -23.55
CA ARG A 226 1.71 4.96 -23.56
C ARG A 226 2.66 4.35 -22.52
N TRP A 227 2.14 4.00 -21.34
CA TRP A 227 2.97 3.37 -20.30
C TRP A 227 3.37 1.95 -20.72
N TYR A 228 2.43 1.18 -21.28
CA TYR A 228 2.69 -0.17 -21.77
C TYR A 228 3.71 -0.19 -22.91
N CYS A 229 3.55 0.70 -23.90
CA CYS A 229 4.44 0.79 -25.04
C CYS A 229 5.86 1.23 -24.66
N GLY A 230 6.01 1.97 -23.55
CA GLY A 230 7.33 2.34 -23.00
C GLY A 230 8.04 1.23 -22.21
N LEU A 231 7.38 0.09 -21.95
CA LEU A 231 8.02 -1.04 -21.26
C LEU A 231 8.95 -1.84 -22.16
N LEU A 232 9.95 -2.49 -21.56
CA LEU A 232 10.78 -3.48 -22.26
C LEU A 232 9.92 -4.66 -22.77
N PRO A 233 10.25 -5.31 -23.90
CA PRO A 233 9.45 -6.41 -24.46
C PRO A 233 9.17 -7.55 -23.47
N ALA A 234 10.15 -7.91 -22.61
CA ALA A 234 9.96 -8.92 -21.57
C ALA A 234 8.92 -8.50 -20.50
N GLN A 235 8.87 -7.21 -20.17
CA GLN A 235 7.89 -6.65 -19.24
C GLN A 235 6.51 -6.53 -19.89
N GLN A 236 6.44 -6.17 -21.16
CA GLN A 236 5.19 -6.17 -21.94
C GLN A 236 4.53 -7.55 -21.98
N GLN A 237 5.32 -8.63 -21.95
CA GLN A 237 4.83 -10.01 -21.92
C GLN A 237 4.45 -10.51 -20.52
N SER A 238 5.17 -10.07 -19.48
CA SER A 238 5.04 -10.63 -18.12
C SER A 238 4.12 -9.85 -17.19
N ILE A 239 3.92 -8.55 -17.42
CA ILE A 239 3.11 -7.70 -16.52
C ILE A 239 1.61 -7.81 -16.85
N PRO A 240 1.12 -7.46 -18.04
CA PRO A 240 -0.31 -7.56 -18.35
C PRO A 240 -0.72 -8.94 -18.89
N ASN A 241 -1.99 -9.28 -18.70
CA ASN A 241 -2.65 -10.34 -19.43
C ASN A 241 -3.08 -9.84 -20.83
N ARG A 242 -2.24 -10.10 -21.82
CA ARG A 242 -2.44 -9.76 -23.25
C ARG A 242 -3.49 -10.63 -23.98
N LYS A 243 -4.35 -11.35 -23.26
CA LYS A 243 -5.40 -12.20 -23.84
C LYS A 243 -6.79 -11.89 -23.27
N ALA A 244 -6.88 -10.91 -22.38
CA ALA A 244 -8.11 -10.58 -21.68
C ALA A 244 -8.35 -9.08 -21.66
N LEU A 245 -9.62 -8.72 -21.82
CA LEU A 245 -10.17 -7.40 -21.59
C LEU A 245 -11.20 -7.50 -20.47
N ALA A 246 -11.41 -6.42 -19.74
CA ALA A 246 -12.34 -6.40 -18.60
C ALA A 246 -13.29 -5.21 -18.59
N LEU A 247 -12.81 -4.02 -18.91
CA LEU A 247 -13.55 -2.77 -18.88
C LEU A 247 -14.33 -2.58 -20.17
N LEU A 248 -15.49 -1.92 -20.05
CA LEU A 248 -16.21 -1.43 -21.24
C LEU A 248 -15.35 -0.36 -21.94
N PRO A 249 -15.48 -0.17 -23.26
CA PRO A 249 -14.77 0.91 -23.96
C PRO A 249 -14.96 2.26 -23.30
N ASN A 250 -16.18 2.52 -22.80
CA ASN A 250 -16.47 3.65 -21.94
C ASN A 250 -16.87 3.16 -20.53
N ALA A 251 -15.96 3.27 -19.56
CA ALA A 251 -16.23 2.86 -18.19
C ALA A 251 -17.28 3.73 -17.47
N ASN A 252 -17.67 4.89 -18.02
CA ASN A 252 -18.80 5.65 -17.48
C ASN A 252 -20.12 4.90 -17.61
N GLU A 253 -20.20 3.95 -18.55
CA GLU A 253 -21.36 3.08 -18.75
C GLU A 253 -21.35 1.85 -17.84
N SER A 254 -20.31 1.69 -17.02
CA SER A 254 -20.20 0.58 -16.09
C SER A 254 -21.01 0.79 -14.80
N LEU A 255 -21.39 -0.32 -14.17
CA LEU A 255 -21.96 -0.38 -12.82
C LEU A 255 -23.31 0.32 -12.66
N TYR A 256 -24.11 0.42 -13.72
CA TYR A 256 -25.50 0.89 -13.61
C TYR A 256 -26.37 -0.06 -12.76
N PRO A 257 -27.49 0.45 -12.19
CA PRO A 257 -28.46 -0.37 -11.48
C PRO A 257 -29.01 -1.52 -12.35
N LYS A 258 -29.50 -2.61 -11.72
CA LYS A 258 -29.89 -3.86 -12.42
C LYS A 258 -30.81 -3.70 -13.64
N GLY A 259 -31.66 -2.66 -13.68
CA GLY A 259 -32.56 -2.36 -14.80
C GLY A 259 -31.92 -1.59 -15.96
N GLU A 260 -30.80 -0.90 -15.74
CA GLU A 260 -30.11 -0.04 -16.69
C GLU A 260 -28.70 -0.55 -17.01
N LYS A 261 -28.37 -1.78 -16.58
CA LYS A 261 -27.05 -2.38 -16.83
C LYS A 261 -26.80 -2.49 -18.32
N HIS A 262 -25.61 -2.06 -18.72
CA HIS A 262 -25.13 -2.28 -20.07
C HIS A 262 -25.17 -3.78 -20.41
N PRO A 263 -25.76 -4.18 -21.55
CA PRO A 263 -25.99 -5.59 -21.88
C PRO A 263 -24.69 -6.39 -21.89
N ASP A 264 -23.58 -5.76 -22.31
CA ASP A 264 -22.30 -6.43 -22.46
C ASP A 264 -21.58 -6.75 -21.14
N GLU A 265 -22.00 -6.17 -20.01
CA GLU A 265 -21.48 -6.57 -18.70
C GLU A 265 -21.87 -8.01 -18.34
N LYS A 266 -22.99 -8.50 -18.89
CA LYS A 266 -23.49 -9.86 -18.66
C LYS A 266 -22.80 -10.89 -19.55
N LEU A 267 -22.04 -10.46 -20.56
CA LEU A 267 -21.33 -11.38 -21.45
C LEU A 267 -20.27 -12.17 -20.68
N ALA A 268 -20.10 -13.43 -21.09
CA ALA A 268 -18.96 -14.24 -20.69
C ALA A 268 -17.65 -13.56 -21.12
N ASN A 269 -16.57 -13.79 -20.35
CA ASN A 269 -15.29 -13.11 -20.57
C ASN A 269 -14.72 -13.32 -21.98
N SER A 270 -14.82 -14.55 -22.50
CA SER A 270 -14.34 -14.86 -23.86
C SER A 270 -15.10 -14.08 -24.93
N THR A 271 -16.43 -14.01 -24.83
CA THR A 271 -17.28 -13.27 -25.77
C THR A 271 -17.04 -11.77 -25.67
N PHE A 272 -16.89 -11.26 -24.44
CA PHE A 272 -16.57 -9.86 -24.19
C PHE A 272 -15.24 -9.45 -24.82
N THR A 273 -14.18 -10.21 -24.54
CA THR A 273 -12.85 -9.96 -25.11
C THR A 273 -12.92 -9.98 -26.62
N LYS A 274 -13.54 -11.01 -27.24
CA LYS A 274 -13.67 -11.09 -28.70
C LYS A 274 -14.40 -9.88 -29.31
N LYS A 275 -15.45 -9.38 -28.66
CA LYS A 275 -16.25 -8.25 -29.15
C LYS A 275 -15.45 -6.96 -29.21
N TYR A 276 -14.60 -6.71 -28.21
CA TYR A 276 -13.88 -5.45 -28.06
C TYR A 276 -12.39 -5.53 -28.35
N TRP A 277 -11.88 -6.70 -28.75
CA TRP A 277 -10.44 -6.92 -28.96
C TRP A 277 -9.86 -5.95 -29.96
N GLU A 278 -10.46 -5.84 -31.14
CA GLU A 278 -9.96 -5.01 -32.23
C GLU A 278 -9.82 -3.55 -31.80
N VAL A 279 -10.83 -3.00 -31.11
CA VAL A 279 -10.87 -1.60 -30.68
C VAL A 279 -9.94 -1.34 -29.48
N LEU A 280 -9.96 -2.19 -28.46
CA LEU A 280 -9.24 -1.93 -27.21
C LEU A 280 -7.80 -2.41 -27.24
N ALA A 281 -7.44 -3.36 -28.09
CA ALA A 281 -6.07 -3.87 -28.18
C ALA A 281 -5.23 -3.15 -29.25
N GLU A 282 -5.85 -2.39 -30.15
CA GLU A 282 -5.16 -1.58 -31.18
C GLU A 282 -4.16 -0.58 -30.59
N PRO A 283 -4.47 0.23 -29.55
CA PRO A 283 -3.51 1.18 -28.96
C PRO A 283 -2.26 0.53 -28.35
N TYR A 284 -2.30 -0.78 -28.13
CA TYR A 284 -1.20 -1.55 -27.56
C TYR A 284 -0.37 -2.26 -28.64
N GLY A 285 -0.68 -2.07 -29.92
CA GLY A 285 0.01 -2.74 -31.03
C GLY A 285 -0.24 -4.25 -31.08
N LEU A 286 -1.35 -4.71 -30.50
CA LEU A 286 -1.69 -6.15 -30.43
C LEU A 286 -2.62 -6.61 -31.57
N VAL A 287 -2.99 -5.71 -32.47
CA VAL A 287 -3.90 -5.96 -33.59
C VAL A 287 -3.17 -5.61 -34.90
N GLY A 288 -3.10 -6.54 -35.84
CA GLY A 288 -2.49 -6.33 -37.16
C GLY A 288 -2.18 -7.61 -37.95
N PRO A 289 -2.13 -7.56 -39.30
CA PRO A 289 -1.80 -8.70 -40.17
C PRO A 289 -0.30 -8.99 -40.11
N GLY A 290 0.15 -9.67 -39.06
CA GLY A 290 1.57 -10.03 -38.89
C GLY A 290 1.90 -10.81 -37.61
N LEU A 291 0.95 -11.02 -36.70
CA LEU A 291 1.18 -11.76 -35.45
C LEU A 291 0.95 -13.27 -35.64
N SER A 292 1.62 -13.84 -36.63
CA SER A 292 1.84 -15.28 -36.81
C SER A 292 3.34 -15.49 -36.83
N ALA A 293 3.88 -15.98 -35.70
CA ALA A 293 5.21 -16.58 -35.50
C ALA A 293 6.29 -16.25 -36.56
N ASP A 294 7.16 -15.29 -36.26
CA ASP A 294 8.60 -15.49 -36.06
C ASP A 294 9.28 -14.15 -35.75
N GLU A 295 10.41 -14.23 -35.08
CA GLU A 295 11.28 -13.11 -34.71
C GLU A 295 11.68 -12.26 -35.92
N GLU A 296 11.74 -10.94 -35.76
CA GLU A 296 12.99 -10.22 -36.03
C GLU A 296 12.95 -8.80 -35.45
N SER A 297 14.06 -8.46 -34.80
CA SER A 297 14.37 -7.15 -34.27
C SER A 297 14.54 -6.14 -35.41
N ALA A 298 13.97 -4.95 -35.26
CA ALA A 298 14.54 -3.75 -35.86
C ALA A 298 14.15 -2.53 -35.02
N GLY A 299 15.10 -2.08 -34.19
CA GLY A 299 15.06 -0.76 -33.58
C GLY A 299 14.97 0.31 -34.66
N LYS A 300 14.10 1.30 -34.44
CA LYS A 300 14.15 2.54 -35.19
C LYS A 300 13.85 3.68 -34.24
N ASP A 301 14.92 4.31 -33.78
CA ASP A 301 14.91 5.63 -33.20
C ASP A 301 14.21 6.59 -34.16
N ARG A 302 13.24 7.34 -33.64
CA ARG A 302 12.77 8.57 -34.27
C ARG A 302 12.84 9.67 -33.21
N TYR A 303 13.93 10.41 -33.27
CA TYR A 303 13.94 11.80 -32.86
C TYR A 303 12.88 12.54 -33.67
N LEU A 304 11.99 13.24 -32.98
CA LEU A 304 11.20 14.31 -33.58
C LEU A 304 11.51 15.59 -32.82
N ASP A 305 11.93 16.54 -33.66
CA ASP A 305 12.41 17.89 -33.42
C ASP A 305 11.32 18.80 -32.85
N GLU A 306 11.76 19.81 -32.12
CA GLU A 306 10.95 20.82 -31.45
C GLU A 306 10.37 21.82 -32.46
N GLU A 307 9.08 22.13 -32.38
CA GLU A 307 8.59 23.45 -32.79
C GLU A 307 7.78 24.07 -31.65
N SER A 308 8.32 25.17 -31.12
CA SER A 308 7.75 25.99 -30.08
C SER A 308 6.65 26.88 -30.65
N GLU A 309 5.40 26.73 -30.19
CA GLU A 309 4.35 27.73 -30.41
C GLU A 309 4.27 28.70 -29.21
N GLY A 310 4.26 29.99 -29.52
CA GLY A 310 4.35 31.10 -28.58
C GLY A 310 3.13 31.23 -27.67
N ILE A 311 3.41 31.58 -26.40
CA ILE A 311 2.43 31.79 -25.35
C ILE A 311 1.98 33.26 -25.38
N ASP A 312 0.69 33.51 -25.62
CA ASP A 312 0.06 34.82 -25.48
C ASP A 312 -0.13 35.17 -23.98
N LEU A 313 0.59 36.19 -23.51
CA LEU A 313 0.64 36.65 -22.11
C LEU A 313 -0.40 37.73 -21.79
N THR A 314 -1.65 37.54 -22.22
CA THR A 314 -2.73 38.48 -21.89
C THR A 314 -3.95 37.80 -21.26
N GLN A 315 -3.80 37.18 -20.08
CA GLN A 315 -4.95 36.96 -19.18
C GLN A 315 -4.66 37.37 -17.71
N PRO A 316 -5.61 38.08 -17.07
CA PRO A 316 -5.44 38.59 -15.71
C PRO A 316 -5.50 37.48 -14.66
N SER A 317 -4.65 37.61 -13.65
CA SER A 317 -4.56 36.74 -12.47
C SER A 317 -5.88 36.69 -11.70
N PRO A 318 -6.46 35.50 -11.43
CA PRO A 318 -7.49 35.35 -10.41
C PRO A 318 -6.81 34.95 -9.09
N ASP A 319 -6.58 35.96 -8.25
CA ASP A 319 -6.43 35.78 -6.82
C ASP A 319 -7.81 35.49 -6.22
N ALA A 320 -8.12 34.19 -6.12
CA ALA A 320 -9.15 33.63 -5.25
C ALA A 320 -8.70 32.20 -4.97
N SER A 321 -8.46 31.85 -3.70
CA SER A 321 -8.01 30.51 -3.32
C SER A 321 -9.09 29.47 -3.65
N GLU A 322 -9.07 28.97 -4.89
CA GLU A 322 -9.94 27.91 -5.33
C GLU A 322 -9.63 26.61 -4.56
N ASP A 323 -10.65 25.83 -4.20
CA ASP A 323 -10.44 24.48 -3.69
C ASP A 323 -9.63 23.68 -4.72
N GLU A 324 -8.41 23.27 -4.35
CA GLU A 324 -7.46 22.51 -5.18
C GLU A 324 -8.00 21.12 -5.55
N TYR A 325 -9.13 20.72 -4.96
CA TYR A 325 -9.73 19.41 -5.09
C TYR A 325 -11.14 19.50 -5.66
N PHE A 326 -11.51 18.51 -6.47
CA PHE A 326 -12.89 18.31 -6.88
C PHE A 326 -13.76 17.88 -5.70
N LYS A 327 -15.07 18.12 -5.81
CA LYS A 327 -16.03 17.56 -4.84
C LYS A 327 -15.96 16.04 -4.88
N GLU A 328 -16.32 15.41 -3.77
CA GLU A 328 -16.28 13.95 -3.69
C GLU A 328 -17.20 13.29 -4.73
N GLY A 329 -16.62 12.45 -5.58
CA GLY A 329 -17.30 11.75 -6.66
C GLY A 329 -17.16 12.44 -8.02
N GLU A 330 -16.58 13.65 -8.06
CA GLU A 330 -16.25 14.37 -9.28
C GLU A 330 -14.75 14.22 -9.60
N ALA A 331 -14.42 14.26 -10.89
CA ALA A 331 -13.04 14.27 -11.38
C ALA A 331 -12.84 15.28 -12.53
N GLY A 332 -13.85 16.09 -12.85
CA GLY A 332 -13.84 16.96 -14.03
C GLY A 332 -13.54 16.19 -15.31
N GLU A 333 -12.88 16.86 -16.26
CA GLU A 333 -12.43 16.31 -17.54
C GLU A 333 -11.07 15.57 -17.43
N LEU A 334 -10.57 15.35 -16.20
CA LEU A 334 -9.22 14.85 -15.95
C LEU A 334 -8.91 13.51 -16.63
N TYR A 335 -9.95 12.70 -16.80
CA TYR A 335 -9.84 11.40 -17.44
C TYR A 335 -10.57 11.35 -18.77
N ASP A 336 -11.03 12.48 -19.31
CA ASP A 336 -11.69 12.53 -20.61
C ASP A 336 -10.67 12.41 -21.76
N ASP A 337 -11.12 11.89 -22.89
CA ASP A 337 -10.26 11.48 -24.02
C ASP A 337 -9.84 12.66 -24.91
N ASN A 338 -9.84 13.88 -24.37
CA ASN A 338 -9.22 15.00 -25.08
C ASN A 338 -7.72 14.70 -25.21
N GLU A 339 -7.31 14.59 -26.48
CA GLU A 339 -5.94 14.51 -26.92
C GLU A 339 -5.18 15.73 -26.36
N ASP A 340 -3.96 15.49 -25.90
CA ASP A 340 -3.10 16.44 -25.22
C ASP A 340 -3.51 16.81 -23.79
N ASN A 341 -2.91 16.11 -22.82
CA ASN A 341 -2.30 16.75 -21.64
C ASN A 341 -1.51 15.71 -20.79
N ASN A 342 -0.19 15.84 -20.86
CA ASN A 342 0.82 15.53 -19.84
C ASN A 342 0.89 14.09 -19.27
N PHE A 343 1.36 13.13 -20.08
CA PHE A 343 2.02 11.94 -19.52
C PHE A 343 3.40 12.36 -19.02
N ILE A 344 3.54 12.57 -17.71
CA ILE A 344 4.87 12.74 -17.09
C ILE A 344 5.45 11.34 -16.91
N ALA A 345 6.31 10.93 -17.84
CA ALA A 345 7.23 9.83 -17.59
C ALA A 345 8.09 10.23 -16.38
N SER A 346 7.98 9.50 -15.28
CA SER A 346 8.96 9.64 -14.21
C SER A 346 10.23 8.93 -14.66
N ASP A 347 11.10 9.65 -15.36
CA ASP A 347 12.49 9.25 -15.51
C ASP A 347 13.17 9.40 -14.15
N ASP A 348 13.23 8.28 -13.43
CA ASP A 348 14.17 8.04 -12.33
C ASP A 348 14.46 6.54 -12.39
N ASP A 349 15.40 6.17 -13.23
CA ASP A 349 16.17 4.94 -13.10
C ASP A 349 17.49 5.29 -12.37
N GLU A 350 18.04 4.27 -11.69
CA GLU A 350 19.22 4.26 -10.81
C GLU A 350 18.96 4.38 -9.30
N GLY A 351 18.71 3.20 -8.73
CA GLY A 351 18.86 2.90 -7.31
C GLY A 351 18.95 1.38 -7.15
N GLU A 352 20.14 0.84 -7.35
CA GLU A 352 20.49 -0.58 -7.25
C GLU A 352 19.83 -1.26 -6.05
N SER A 353 18.89 -2.16 -6.33
CA SER A 353 18.35 -3.09 -5.35
C SER A 353 19.12 -4.39 -5.45
N GLU A 354 20.26 -4.50 -4.77
CA GLU A 354 20.85 -5.80 -4.47
C GLU A 354 19.85 -6.59 -3.61
N GLY A 355 19.34 -7.66 -4.22
CA GLY A 355 18.52 -8.64 -3.55
C GLY A 355 19.38 -9.57 -2.71
N ASP A 356 18.97 -9.77 -1.45
CA ASP A 356 19.17 -11.05 -0.80
C ASP A 356 17.81 -11.58 -0.35
N GLY A 357 17.47 -12.73 -0.91
CA GLY A 357 16.21 -13.42 -0.71
C GLY A 357 16.34 -14.41 0.43
N SER A 358 15.41 -14.32 1.38
CA SER A 358 15.11 -15.43 2.27
C SER A 358 13.60 -15.57 2.32
N ASN A 359 13.13 -16.52 1.53
CA ASN A 359 11.76 -16.98 1.46
C ASN A 359 11.62 -18.11 2.49
N SER A 360 10.74 -17.94 3.49
CA SER A 360 10.20 -19.08 4.24
C SER A 360 8.72 -18.83 4.52
N GLU A 361 7.89 -19.38 3.65
CA GLU A 361 6.51 -19.73 3.95
C GLU A 361 6.52 -20.92 4.91
N ASP A 362 5.98 -20.76 6.12
CA ASP A 362 5.11 -21.75 6.75
C ASP A 362 4.45 -21.12 7.98
N ASP A 363 3.13 -21.27 8.10
CA ASP A 363 2.41 -21.29 9.38
C ASP A 363 0.99 -21.78 9.11
N SER A 364 0.92 -23.08 8.83
CA SER A 364 -0.28 -23.90 8.96
C SER A 364 -0.84 -23.85 10.39
N TYR A 365 -2.15 -23.63 10.50
CA TYR A 365 -2.87 -23.59 11.77
C TYR A 365 -2.95 -25.00 12.40
N GLY A 366 -2.51 -25.13 13.66
CA GLY A 366 -2.56 -26.37 14.42
C GLY A 366 -3.98 -26.79 14.83
N GLU A 367 -4.31 -28.04 14.52
CA GLU A 367 -5.42 -28.79 15.09
C GLU A 367 -4.86 -29.68 16.22
N ALA A 368 -5.45 -29.57 17.41
CA ALA A 368 -5.08 -30.32 18.59
C ALA A 368 -5.63 -31.75 18.51
N GLN A 369 -4.79 -32.75 18.75
CA GLN A 369 -5.25 -34.07 19.19
C GLN A 369 -4.36 -34.55 20.34
N ASP A 370 -5.05 -34.80 21.45
CA ASP A 370 -4.60 -35.45 22.67
C ASP A 370 -4.06 -36.86 22.38
N ASP A 371 -2.98 -37.24 23.06
CA ASP A 371 -2.70 -38.58 23.60
C ASP A 371 -1.19 -38.78 23.77
N VAL A 372 -0.63 -38.38 24.91
CA VAL A 372 0.60 -39.02 25.42
C VAL A 372 0.47 -39.26 26.92
N VAL A 373 0.50 -40.55 27.25
CA VAL A 373 0.42 -41.18 28.56
C VAL A 373 1.56 -40.71 29.47
N MET A 374 1.19 -40.37 30.71
CA MET A 374 2.06 -40.02 31.82
C MET A 374 3.08 -41.13 32.13
N ASN A 375 4.38 -40.82 32.06
CA ASN A 375 5.42 -41.63 32.69
C ASN A 375 5.94 -40.91 33.93
N THR A 376 5.85 -41.60 35.06
CA THR A 376 6.34 -41.22 36.38
C THR A 376 7.86 -41.09 36.40
N ILE A 377 8.36 -39.97 36.96
CA ILE A 377 9.78 -39.71 37.20
C ILE A 377 10.11 -40.20 38.62
N PRO A 378 11.15 -41.04 38.81
CA PRO A 378 11.57 -41.49 40.14
C PRO A 378 12.33 -40.40 40.89
N GLU A 379 11.98 -40.26 42.17
CA GLU A 379 12.64 -39.40 43.16
C GLU A 379 14.11 -39.80 43.32
N GLY A 380 15.02 -38.84 43.14
CA GLY A 380 16.45 -38.97 43.43
C GLY A 380 16.80 -38.10 44.63
N GLU A 381 17.32 -38.74 45.66
CA GLU A 381 17.61 -38.20 47.00
C GLU A 381 18.65 -37.04 46.96
N GLU A 382 18.36 -36.01 47.75
CA GLU A 382 19.29 -34.95 48.12
C GLU A 382 20.33 -35.49 49.12
N ASP A 383 21.61 -35.20 48.87
CA ASP A 383 22.67 -35.27 49.87
C ASP A 383 23.44 -33.93 49.86
N TRP A 384 23.02 -33.06 50.78
CA TRP A 384 23.59 -31.80 51.30
C TRP A 384 23.61 -30.53 50.43
#